data_AF-Q8WN72-F1
#
_entry.id   AF-Q8WN72-F1
#
_cell.length_a   1.000
_cell.length_b   1.000
_cell.length_c   1.000
_cell.angle_alpha   90.00
_cell.angle_beta   90.00
_cell.angle_gamma   90.00
#
_symmetry.space_group_name_H-M   'P 1'
#
loop_
_entity.id
_entity.type
_entity.pdbx_description
1 polymer ?
#
loop_
_entity_poly.entity_id
_entity_poly.type
_entity_poly.pdbx_seq_one_letter_code
_entity_poly.pdbx_strand_id
1 'polypeptide(L)'
;ALLPMLSSLFEHIGQHQFGEDLILEDVQVSCYRILTSLYALGTSKSIYVERQRSALGECLAAFAGAFPIAFLETHLDKHNIYSIYNTKSSRERAALNLPTNVEDVCPNIPSLEKLMEEIVELAESGIRYTQMPHVMEVILPMLCSYMSRWWEHGPENNPERAEMCCTALNSE
;
A
#
# COMPACT_ATOMS: atom_id res chain seq x y z
N ALA A 1 -19.89 3.85 -9.96
CA ALA A 1 -20.27 4.58 -8.74
C ALA A 1 -19.52 4.11 -7.49
N LEU A 2 -19.02 2.87 -7.42
CA LEU A 2 -18.35 2.37 -6.21
C LEU A 2 -16.98 3.02 -5.94
N LEU A 3 -16.10 3.13 -6.96
CA LEU A 3 -14.74 3.65 -6.76
C LEU A 3 -14.70 5.07 -6.17
N PRO A 4 -15.45 6.07 -6.69
CA PRO A 4 -15.43 7.41 -6.09
C PRO A 4 -15.92 7.44 -4.62
N MET A 5 -16.88 6.58 -4.26
CA MET A 5 -17.34 6.49 -2.87
C MET A 5 -16.27 5.88 -1.96
N LEU A 6 -15.55 4.87 -2.44
CA LEU A 6 -14.43 4.27 -1.70
C LEU A 6 -13.26 5.25 -1.56
N SER A 7 -12.89 5.96 -2.63
CA SER A 7 -11.86 7.01 -2.59
C SER A 7 -12.19 8.05 -1.52
N SER A 8 -13.41 8.61 -1.56
CA SER A 8 -13.84 9.61 -0.59
C SER A 8 -13.86 9.09 0.85
N LEU A 9 -14.25 7.82 1.06
CA LEU A 9 -14.21 7.20 2.38
C LEU A 9 -12.76 7.05 2.88
N PHE A 10 -11.84 6.57 2.05
CA PHE A 10 -10.44 6.40 2.42
C PHE A 10 -9.75 7.74 2.65
N GLU A 11 -10.01 8.75 1.82
CA GLU A 11 -9.52 10.12 2.04
C GLU A 11 -10.00 10.67 3.39
N HIS A 12 -11.27 10.48 3.73
CA HIS A 12 -11.79 10.91 5.02
C HIS A 12 -11.10 10.18 6.20
N ILE A 13 -10.92 8.86 6.08
CA ILE A 13 -10.19 8.07 7.09
C ILE A 13 -8.74 8.56 7.24
N GLY A 14 -8.06 8.83 6.13
CA GLY A 14 -6.68 9.33 6.14
C GLY A 14 -6.54 10.71 6.75
N GLN A 15 -7.40 11.66 6.35
CA GLN A 15 -7.41 13.04 6.86
C GLN A 15 -7.64 13.12 8.37
N HIS A 16 -8.46 12.23 8.91
CA HIS A 16 -8.77 12.18 10.34
C HIS A 16 -7.92 11.16 11.11
N GLN A 17 -6.97 10.50 10.45
CA GLN A 17 -6.08 9.47 11.03
C GLN A 17 -6.82 8.31 11.71
N PHE A 18 -8.08 8.04 11.35
CA PHE A 18 -8.87 6.95 11.92
C PHE A 18 -8.38 5.55 11.54
N GLY A 19 -7.43 5.45 10.60
CA GLY A 19 -6.88 4.17 10.14
C GLY A 19 -6.28 3.33 11.25
N GLU A 20 -5.64 3.93 12.25
CA GLU A 20 -5.04 3.20 13.38
C GLU A 20 -6.11 2.54 14.27
N ASP A 21 -7.22 3.23 14.51
CA ASP A 21 -8.33 2.72 15.32
C ASP A 21 -9.21 1.71 14.56
N LEU A 22 -9.29 1.85 13.22
CA LEU A 22 -10.12 1.02 12.35
C LEU A 22 -9.47 -0.32 11.98
N ILE A 23 -8.13 -0.36 11.87
CA ILE A 23 -7.41 -1.59 11.54
C ILE A 23 -7.21 -2.42 12.80
N LEU A 24 -8.28 -3.10 13.20
CA LEU A 24 -8.23 -4.14 14.22
C LEU A 24 -8.51 -5.49 13.57
N GLU A 25 -7.59 -6.43 13.82
CA GLU A 25 -7.76 -7.85 13.52
C GLU A 25 -8.23 -8.15 12.09
N ASP A 26 -9.47 -8.64 11.94
CA ASP A 26 -10.02 -9.17 10.70
C ASP A 26 -10.26 -8.06 9.64
N VAL A 27 -10.31 -6.79 10.06
CA VAL A 27 -10.38 -5.65 9.15
C VAL A 27 -9.11 -5.57 8.30
N GLN A 28 -7.94 -5.87 8.89
CA GLN A 28 -6.67 -5.85 8.17
C GLN A 28 -6.64 -6.88 7.02
N VAL A 29 -7.27 -8.04 7.21
CA VAL A 29 -7.41 -9.07 6.15
C VAL A 29 -8.22 -8.52 4.97
N SER A 30 -9.31 -7.81 5.26
CA SER A 30 -10.13 -7.18 4.22
C SER A 30 -9.36 -6.07 3.51
N CYS A 31 -8.57 -5.29 4.24
CA CYS A 31 -7.68 -4.27 3.69
C CYS A 31 -6.67 -4.87 2.70
N TYR A 32 -5.97 -5.96 3.05
CA TYR A 32 -5.07 -6.64 2.11
C TYR A 32 -5.78 -7.13 0.84
N ARG A 33 -7.01 -7.65 0.96
CA ARG A 33 -7.80 -8.10 -0.19
C ARG A 33 -8.22 -6.95 -1.11
N ILE A 34 -8.64 -5.83 -0.52
CA ILE A 34 -8.99 -4.60 -1.26
C ILE A 34 -7.75 -4.08 -1.98
N LEU A 35 -6.63 -3.96 -1.28
CA LEU A 35 -5.34 -3.53 -1.81
C LEU A 35 -4.92 -4.38 -3.02
N THR A 36 -4.82 -5.70 -2.85
CA THR A 36 -4.41 -6.61 -3.93
C THR A 36 -5.35 -6.54 -5.13
N SER A 37 -6.66 -6.40 -4.89
CA SER A 37 -7.65 -6.28 -5.97
C SER A 37 -7.51 -4.97 -6.74
N LEU A 38 -7.37 -3.83 -6.04
CA LEU A 38 -7.20 -2.52 -6.66
C LEU A 38 -5.90 -2.45 -7.46
N TYR A 39 -4.80 -2.94 -6.89
CA TYR A 39 -3.49 -2.96 -7.57
C TYR A 39 -3.52 -3.84 -8.83
N ALA A 40 -4.04 -5.07 -8.73
CA ALA A 40 -4.10 -6.00 -9.86
C ALA A 40 -5.00 -5.47 -10.99
N LEU A 41 -6.11 -4.81 -10.65
CA LEU A 41 -6.98 -4.17 -11.64
C LEU A 41 -6.27 -2.95 -12.26
N GLY A 42 -5.73 -2.04 -11.45
CA GLY A 42 -5.10 -0.80 -11.92
C GLY A 42 -3.89 -1.03 -12.82
N THR A 43 -3.09 -2.06 -12.54
CA THR A 43 -1.92 -2.45 -13.34
C THR A 43 -2.25 -3.38 -14.51
N SER A 44 -3.51 -3.80 -14.66
CA SER A 44 -3.94 -4.67 -15.75
C SER A 44 -3.80 -3.99 -17.12
N LYS A 45 -3.33 -4.76 -18.10
CA LYS A 45 -3.30 -4.39 -19.53
C LYS A 45 -4.64 -4.63 -20.24
N SER A 46 -5.68 -5.00 -19.50
CA SER A 46 -7.02 -5.25 -20.04
C SER A 46 -7.70 -3.95 -20.51
N ILE A 47 -8.21 -3.95 -21.74
CA ILE A 47 -8.92 -2.81 -22.37
C ILE A 47 -10.13 -2.36 -21.52
N TYR A 48 -10.79 -3.29 -20.83
CA TYR A 48 -11.95 -2.98 -20.00
C TYR A 48 -11.62 -2.08 -18.80
N VAL A 49 -10.37 -2.15 -18.31
CA VAL A 49 -9.93 -1.42 -17.12
C VAL A 49 -9.29 -0.08 -17.47
N GLU A 50 -8.82 0.08 -18.70
CA GLU A 50 -8.17 1.31 -19.19
C GLU A 50 -9.01 2.57 -18.95
N ARG A 51 -10.34 2.48 -19.10
CA ARG A 51 -11.25 3.62 -18.86
C ARG A 51 -11.46 3.98 -17.38
N GLN A 52 -11.10 3.09 -16.46
CA GLN A 52 -11.29 3.26 -15.02
C GLN A 52 -9.96 3.28 -14.27
N ARG A 53 -8.82 3.20 -14.98
CA ARG A 53 -7.49 3.08 -14.40
C ARG A 53 -7.17 4.23 -13.47
N SER A 54 -7.37 5.47 -13.91
CA SER A 54 -7.23 6.65 -13.05
C SER A 54 -8.10 6.57 -11.78
N ALA A 55 -9.37 6.16 -11.87
CA ALA A 55 -10.22 6.02 -10.68
C ALA A 55 -9.78 4.88 -9.74
N LEU A 56 -9.23 3.79 -10.30
CA LEU A 56 -8.64 2.70 -9.51
C LEU A 56 -7.37 3.16 -8.79
N GLY A 57 -6.51 3.90 -9.49
CA GLY A 57 -5.30 4.46 -8.94
C GLY A 57 -5.55 5.51 -7.87
N GLU A 58 -6.53 6.38 -8.07
CA GLU A 58 -7.00 7.34 -7.06
C GLU A 58 -7.51 6.61 -5.80
N CYS A 59 -8.36 5.60 -5.98
CA CYS A 59 -8.86 4.80 -4.86
C CYS A 59 -7.73 4.06 -4.12
N LEU A 60 -6.77 3.50 -4.86
CA LEU A 60 -5.60 2.83 -4.29
C LEU A 60 -4.67 3.81 -3.55
N ALA A 61 -4.47 5.01 -4.08
CA ALA A 61 -3.69 6.06 -3.46
C ALA A 61 -4.34 6.55 -2.15
N ALA A 62 -5.64 6.83 -2.19
CA ALA A 62 -6.42 7.17 -1.01
C ALA A 62 -6.33 6.05 0.05
N PHE A 63 -6.45 4.79 -0.36
CA PHE A 63 -6.28 3.64 0.53
C PHE A 63 -4.88 3.59 1.17
N ALA A 64 -3.82 3.78 0.38
CA ALA A 64 -2.44 3.74 0.85
C ALA A 64 -2.12 4.86 1.86
N GLY A 65 -2.77 6.03 1.75
CA GLY A 65 -2.65 7.11 2.74
C GLY A 65 -3.57 6.97 3.95
N ALA A 66 -4.63 6.15 3.86
CA ALA A 66 -5.65 6.01 4.90
C ALA A 66 -5.27 5.02 6.01
N PHE A 67 -4.55 3.96 5.65
CA PHE A 67 -4.39 2.78 6.47
C PHE A 67 -2.91 2.52 6.79
N PRO A 68 -2.52 2.35 8.07
CA PRO A 68 -1.13 2.05 8.46
C PRO A 68 -0.74 0.58 8.18
N ILE A 69 -0.83 0.15 6.92
CA ILE A 69 -0.35 -1.17 6.46
C ILE A 69 0.95 -0.99 5.66
N ALA A 70 2.07 -1.52 6.16
CA ALA A 70 3.39 -1.43 5.51
C ALA A 70 3.51 -2.41 4.32
N PHE A 71 2.55 -2.38 3.39
CA PHE A 71 2.41 -3.40 2.36
C PHE A 71 3.52 -3.39 1.30
N LEU A 72 4.30 -2.31 1.19
CA LEU A 72 5.48 -2.23 0.31
C LEU A 72 6.78 -2.65 1.00
N GLU A 73 6.74 -2.82 2.32
CA GLU A 73 7.89 -3.07 3.18
C GLU A 73 7.58 -4.23 4.15
N THR A 74 6.97 -5.29 3.63
CA THR A 74 6.51 -6.46 4.39
C THR A 74 7.61 -7.13 5.24
N HIS A 75 8.88 -6.99 4.85
CA HIS A 75 10.03 -7.47 5.61
C HIS A 75 10.22 -6.76 6.98
N LEU A 76 9.62 -5.59 7.15
CA LEU A 76 9.60 -4.82 8.41
C LEU A 76 8.35 -5.07 9.24
N ASP A 77 7.40 -5.89 8.76
CA ASP A 77 6.14 -6.16 9.47
C ASP A 77 6.36 -6.78 10.86
N LYS A 78 7.48 -7.47 11.09
CA LYS A 78 7.87 -7.99 12.42
C LYS A 78 7.95 -6.90 13.51
N HIS A 79 8.13 -5.64 13.13
CA HIS A 79 8.15 -4.50 14.06
C HIS A 79 6.77 -3.84 14.24
N ASN A 80 5.79 -4.22 13.42
CA ASN A 80 4.45 -3.66 13.47
C ASN A 80 3.61 -4.36 14.57
N ILE A 81 3.50 -3.73 15.73
CA ILE A 81 2.74 -4.26 16.87
C ILE A 81 1.24 -4.47 16.59
N TYR A 82 0.70 -3.83 15.56
CA TYR A 82 -0.71 -3.93 15.18
C TYR A 82 -0.96 -4.97 14.10
N SER A 83 0.09 -5.54 13.50
CA SER A 83 -0.07 -6.54 12.44
C SER A 83 -0.76 -7.79 12.95
N ILE A 84 -1.76 -8.27 12.19
CA ILE A 84 -2.41 -9.57 12.41
C ILE A 84 -1.40 -10.73 12.42
N TYR A 85 -0.24 -10.55 11.79
CA TYR A 85 0.84 -11.53 11.83
C TYR A 85 1.56 -11.61 13.18
N ASN A 86 1.53 -10.53 13.96
CA ASN A 86 2.16 -10.45 15.27
C ASN A 86 1.15 -10.61 16.42
N THR A 87 -0.13 -10.36 16.16
CA THR A 87 -1.19 -10.42 17.18
C THR A 87 -1.96 -11.75 17.20
N LYS A 88 -2.10 -12.45 16.06
CA LYS A 88 -2.83 -13.74 15.99
C LYS A 88 -1.92 -14.95 15.79
N SER A 89 -2.34 -16.08 16.33
CA SER A 89 -1.64 -17.36 16.16
C SER A 89 -1.73 -17.87 14.70
N SER A 90 -0.79 -18.73 14.29
CA SER A 90 -0.83 -19.35 12.97
C SER A 90 -2.14 -20.08 12.65
N ARG A 91 -2.81 -20.64 13.67
CA ARG A 91 -4.09 -21.34 13.50
C ARG A 91 -5.23 -20.37 13.16
N GLU A 92 -5.28 -19.22 13.82
CA GLU A 92 -6.29 -18.18 13.58
C GLU A 92 -6.08 -17.54 12.20
N ARG A 93 -4.82 -17.28 11.81
CA ARG A 93 -4.49 -16.78 10.47
C ARG A 93 -4.92 -17.76 9.37
N ALA A 94 -4.67 -19.05 9.56
CA ALA A 94 -5.12 -20.08 8.62
C ALA A 94 -6.66 -20.11 8.48
N ALA A 95 -7.41 -19.89 9.57
CA ALA A 95 -8.88 -19.82 9.53
C ALA A 95 -9.38 -18.60 8.73
N LEU A 96 -8.60 -17.52 8.67
CA LEU A 96 -8.88 -16.31 7.88
C LEU A 96 -8.37 -16.40 6.43
N ASN A 97 -7.82 -17.56 6.03
CA ASN A 97 -7.17 -17.79 4.72
C ASN A 97 -5.96 -16.87 4.48
N LEU A 98 -5.25 -16.48 5.54
CA LEU A 98 -3.98 -15.80 5.41
C LEU A 98 -2.84 -16.81 5.15
N PRO A 99 -1.90 -16.50 4.26
CA PRO A 99 -0.70 -17.28 4.07
C PRO A 99 0.23 -17.19 5.29
N THR A 100 1.19 -18.11 5.36
CA THR A 100 2.12 -18.22 6.49
C THR A 100 2.98 -16.97 6.66
N ASN A 101 3.44 -16.38 5.56
CA ASN A 101 4.26 -15.17 5.56
C ASN A 101 3.42 -13.99 5.07
N VAL A 102 3.70 -12.80 5.60
CA VAL A 102 3.06 -11.54 5.19
C VAL A 102 3.38 -11.16 3.74
N GLU A 103 4.57 -11.51 3.26
CA GLU A 103 5.02 -11.30 1.87
C GLU A 103 4.10 -12.02 0.86
N ASP A 104 3.55 -13.17 1.25
CA ASP A 104 2.70 -13.99 0.40
C ASP A 104 1.26 -13.46 0.30
N VAL A 105 0.89 -12.45 1.10
CA VAL A 105 -0.47 -11.85 1.08
C VAL A 105 -0.70 -11.04 -0.19
N CYS A 106 0.34 -10.37 -0.67
CA CYS A 106 0.31 -9.45 -1.80
C CYS A 106 1.41 -9.79 -2.81
N PRO A 107 1.46 -11.02 -3.37
CA PRO A 107 2.62 -11.51 -4.13
C PRO A 107 2.85 -10.77 -5.45
N ASN A 108 1.84 -10.05 -5.95
CA ASN A 108 1.92 -9.28 -7.18
C ASN A 108 2.32 -7.81 -6.96
N ILE A 109 2.36 -7.35 -5.71
CA ILE A 109 2.75 -5.98 -5.38
C ILE A 109 4.27 -5.98 -5.15
N PRO A 110 5.07 -5.27 -5.96
CA PRO A 110 6.51 -5.19 -5.76
C PRO A 110 6.85 -4.43 -4.47
N SER A 111 8.06 -4.63 -3.96
CA SER A 111 8.57 -3.87 -2.82
C SER A 111 8.72 -2.38 -3.18
N LEU A 112 8.76 -1.53 -2.15
CA LEU A 112 9.02 -0.10 -2.30
C LEU A 112 10.26 0.17 -3.16
N GLU A 113 11.38 -0.50 -2.84
CA GLU A 113 12.65 -0.43 -3.57
C GLU A 113 12.47 -0.70 -5.08
N LYS A 114 11.80 -1.81 -5.44
CA LYS A 114 11.57 -2.17 -6.84
C LYS A 114 10.68 -1.16 -7.57
N LEU A 115 9.66 -0.62 -6.91
CA LEU A 115 8.79 0.38 -7.52
C LEU A 115 9.52 1.72 -7.71
N MET A 116 10.40 2.09 -6.78
CA MET A 116 11.26 3.28 -6.91
C MET A 116 12.26 3.12 -8.06
N GLU A 117 12.93 1.97 -8.15
CA GLU A 117 13.82 1.63 -9.28
C GLU A 117 13.08 1.75 -10.63
N GLU A 118 11.88 1.17 -10.74
CA GLU A 118 11.06 1.24 -11.96
C GLU A 118 10.72 2.71 -12.35
N ILE A 119 10.45 3.57 -11.37
CA ILE A 119 10.18 5.00 -11.61
C ILE A 119 11.43 5.73 -12.10
N VAL A 120 12.59 5.47 -11.47
CA VAL A 120 13.86 6.08 -11.87
C VAL A 120 14.24 5.64 -13.28
N GLU A 121 14.19 4.34 -13.56
CA GLU A 121 14.44 3.80 -14.90
C GLU A 121 13.50 4.43 -15.94
N LEU A 122 12.22 4.61 -15.61
CA LEU A 122 11.27 5.26 -16.51
C LEU A 122 11.66 6.72 -16.78
N ALA A 123 12.06 7.47 -15.75
CA ALA A 123 12.49 8.86 -15.89
C ALA A 123 13.76 8.99 -16.76
N GLU A 124 14.67 8.01 -16.67
CA GLU A 124 15.94 8.01 -17.42
C GLU A 124 15.81 7.44 -18.84
N SER A 125 14.82 6.56 -19.09
CA SER A 125 14.63 5.85 -20.36
C SER A 125 14.25 6.75 -21.55
N GLY A 126 13.84 8.00 -21.30
CA GLY A 126 13.30 8.90 -22.32
C GLY A 126 11.94 8.46 -22.89
N ILE A 127 11.34 7.38 -22.36
CA ILE A 127 9.98 6.96 -22.68
C ILE A 127 9.03 8.04 -22.19
N ARG A 128 8.03 8.38 -23.03
CA ARG A 128 7.00 9.32 -22.58
C ARG A 128 6.15 8.62 -21.52
N TYR A 129 5.94 9.28 -20.39
CA TYR A 129 5.04 8.82 -19.32
C TYR A 129 3.66 8.36 -19.81
N THR A 130 3.14 8.97 -20.88
CA THR A 130 1.87 8.57 -21.54
C THR A 130 1.87 7.15 -22.11
N GLN A 131 3.04 6.53 -22.28
CA GLN A 131 3.20 5.17 -22.79
C GLN A 131 3.12 4.11 -21.69
N MET A 132 3.16 4.53 -20.41
CA MET A 132 3.02 3.66 -19.24
C MET A 132 1.93 4.20 -18.30
N PRO A 133 0.65 4.14 -18.73
CA PRO A 133 -0.46 4.73 -17.95
C PRO A 133 -0.65 4.06 -16.58
N HIS A 134 -0.29 2.79 -16.41
CA HIS A 134 -0.33 2.13 -15.11
C HIS A 134 0.67 2.72 -14.10
N VAL A 135 1.86 3.13 -14.57
CA VAL A 135 2.82 3.80 -13.68
C VAL A 135 2.27 5.16 -13.26
N MET A 136 1.85 5.97 -14.24
CA MET A 136 1.43 7.34 -13.98
C MET A 136 0.11 7.48 -13.24
N GLU A 137 -0.86 6.62 -13.55
CA GLU A 137 -2.21 6.74 -13.00
C GLU A 137 -2.42 5.90 -11.75
N VAL A 138 -1.57 4.89 -11.48
CA VAL A 138 -1.78 3.93 -10.39
C VAL A 138 -0.57 3.85 -9.47
N ILE A 139 0.61 3.51 -9.99
CA ILE A 139 1.79 3.26 -9.15
C ILE A 139 2.30 4.55 -8.51
N LEU A 140 2.48 5.61 -9.30
CA LEU A 140 3.03 6.87 -8.82
C LEU A 140 2.11 7.53 -7.77
N PRO A 141 0.79 7.68 -7.98
CA PRO A 141 -0.10 8.24 -6.96
C PRO A 141 -0.14 7.40 -5.68
N MET A 142 -0.14 6.07 -5.80
CA MET A 142 -0.06 5.15 -4.67
C MET A 142 1.24 5.37 -3.89
N LEU A 143 2.39 5.40 -4.57
CA LEU A 143 3.68 5.59 -3.92
C LEU A 143 3.78 6.94 -3.22
N CYS A 144 3.35 8.03 -3.87
CA CYS A 144 3.32 9.34 -3.24
C CYS A 144 2.48 9.33 -1.95
N SER A 145 1.31 8.70 -1.98
CA SER A 145 0.41 8.62 -0.82
C SER A 145 0.97 7.73 0.29
N TYR A 146 1.54 6.57 -0.08
CA TYR A 146 2.22 5.66 0.84
C TYR A 146 3.38 6.38 1.52
N MET A 147 4.32 6.94 0.75
CA MET A 147 5.51 7.61 1.29
C MET A 147 5.12 8.79 2.18
N SER A 148 4.14 9.61 1.78
CA SER A 148 3.66 10.73 2.61
C SER A 148 3.13 10.26 3.97
N ARG A 149 2.47 9.11 4.05
CA ARG A 149 1.95 8.56 5.31
C ARG A 149 3.05 7.91 6.14
N TRP A 150 3.87 7.07 5.52
CA TRP A 150 4.89 6.28 6.20
C TRP A 150 6.09 7.12 6.65
N TRP A 151 6.36 8.22 5.94
CA TRP A 151 7.32 9.21 6.37
C TRP A 151 7.11 9.67 7.82
N GLU A 152 5.87 9.96 8.21
CA GLU A 152 5.54 10.38 9.59
C GLU A 152 5.89 9.31 10.63
N HIS A 153 5.95 8.04 10.22
CA HIS A 153 6.30 6.90 11.06
C HIS A 153 7.77 6.46 10.92
N GLY A 154 8.56 7.11 10.07
CA GLY A 154 9.96 6.78 9.79
C GLY A 154 10.92 7.06 10.95
N PRO A 155 12.14 6.51 10.88
CA PRO A 155 13.13 6.60 11.96
C PRO A 155 13.57 8.02 12.28
N GLU A 156 13.51 8.94 11.30
CA GLU A 156 13.86 10.36 11.49
C GLU A 156 12.81 11.12 12.32
N ASN A 157 11.52 10.80 12.15
CA ASN A 157 10.44 11.38 12.93
C ASN A 157 10.24 10.68 14.28
N ASN A 158 10.85 9.50 14.47
CA ASN A 158 10.75 8.70 15.70
C ASN A 158 12.13 8.17 16.17
N PRO A 159 13.04 9.07 16.60
CA PRO A 159 14.43 8.73 16.91
C PRO A 159 14.60 7.72 18.05
N GLU A 160 13.61 7.59 18.95
CA GLU A 160 13.62 6.59 20.03
C GLU A 160 13.32 5.16 19.56
N ARG A 161 12.82 4.98 18.32
CA ARG A 161 12.42 3.69 17.73
C ARG A 161 13.17 3.34 16.44
N ALA A 162 14.31 3.97 16.17
CA ALA A 162 15.05 3.75 14.91
C ALA A 162 15.35 2.27 14.61
N GLU A 163 15.63 1.44 15.63
CA GLU A 163 15.86 -0.01 15.46
C GLU A 163 14.57 -0.86 15.39
N MET A 164 13.42 -0.28 15.74
CA MET A 164 12.09 -0.92 15.75
C MET A 164 11.13 -0.29 14.73
N CYS A 165 11.65 0.45 13.75
CA CYS A 165 10.82 1.14 12.78
C CYS A 165 10.22 0.14 11.78
N CYS A 166 8.95 0.38 11.42
CA CYS A 166 8.19 -0.43 10.46
C CYS A 166 8.33 0.08 9.01
N THR A 167 9.17 1.09 8.76
CA THR A 167 9.55 1.59 7.43
C THR A 167 11.02 1.99 7.40
N ALA A 168 11.66 1.83 6.24
CA ALA A 168 13.02 2.27 5.95
C ALA A 168 13.06 3.64 5.24
N LEU A 169 11.91 4.29 5.04
CA LEU A 169 11.85 5.62 4.41
C LEU A 169 12.66 6.65 5.19
N ASN A 170 13.61 7.29 4.51
CA ASN A 170 14.50 8.32 5.01
C ASN A 170 14.53 9.53 4.04
N SER A 171 15.05 10.68 4.48
CA SER A 171 15.03 11.94 3.72
C SER A 171 15.97 12.05 2.52
N GLU A 172 16.70 11.00 2.14
CA GLU A 172 17.78 11.12 1.16
C GLU A 172 17.34 11.33 -0.29
#